data_AF-A0A0M8WJR6-F1
#
_entry.id   AF-A0A0M8WJR6-F1
#
_cell.length_a   1.000
_cell.length_b   1.000
_cell.length_c   1.000
_cell.angle_alpha   90.00
_cell.angle_beta   90.00
_cell.angle_gamma   90.00
#
_symmetry.space_group_name_H-M   'P 1'
#
loop_
_entity.id
_entity.type
_entity.pdbx_description
1 polymer ?
#
loop_
_entity_poly.entity_id
_entity_poly.type
_entity_poly.pdbx_seq_one_letter_code
_entity_poly.pdbx_strand_id
1 'polypeptide(L)'
;MAATSAGWKVELGEFGRWLTAEHQVVRGGRRWLVGLTPVGREVVAMVVWRDDALVDHARGTEREMAVLAHRTLIGIVEDRAG
;
A
#
# COMPACT_ATOMS: atom_id res chain seq x y z
N MET A 1 6.06 9.05 15.12
CA MET A 1 6.61 9.94 14.05
C MET A 1 6.54 9.17 12.75
N ALA A 2 5.97 9.76 11.70
CA ALA A 2 5.88 9.13 10.38
C ALA A 2 7.13 9.45 9.55
N ALA A 3 7.64 8.48 8.78
CA ALA A 3 8.65 8.72 7.76
C ALA A 3 7.95 8.84 6.39
N THR A 4 8.40 9.76 5.53
CA THR A 4 7.83 9.97 4.20
C THR A 4 8.87 9.75 3.12
N SER A 5 8.54 8.91 2.15
CA SER A 5 9.09 8.96 0.80
C SER A 5 7.98 9.50 -0.12
N ALA A 6 8.31 10.09 -1.27
CA ALA A 6 7.31 10.75 -2.11
C ALA A 6 6.09 9.83 -2.36
N GLY A 7 4.93 10.21 -1.82
CA GLY A 7 3.66 9.49 -1.95
C GLY A 7 3.33 8.45 -0.87
N TRP A 8 4.32 7.96 -0.10
CA TRP A 8 4.08 6.99 0.99
C TRP A 8 4.03 7.68 2.36
N LYS A 9 2.98 7.35 3.12
CA LYS A 9 2.87 7.65 4.54
C LYS A 9 3.20 6.39 5.33
N VAL A 10 4.31 6.40 6.05
CA VAL A 10 4.73 5.27 6.91
C VAL A 10 4.45 5.61 8.36
N GLU A 11 3.61 4.81 9.01
CA GLU A 11 3.42 4.87 10.46
C GLU A 11 4.47 4.01 11.16
N LEU A 12 5.13 4.55 12.18
CA LEU A 12 6.10 3.83 13.00
C LEU A 12 5.51 3.52 14.36
N GLY A 13 5.67 2.28 14.81
CA GLY A 13 5.36 1.82 16.14
C GLY A 13 6.56 1.95 17.09
N GLU A 14 6.48 1.28 18.23
CA GLU A 14 7.56 1.25 19.20
C GLU A 14 8.84 0.66 18.59
N PHE A 15 10.00 1.17 19.03
CA PHE A 15 11.32 0.75 18.55
C PHE A 15 11.59 1.02 17.06
N GLY A 16 10.82 1.92 16.41
CA GLY A 16 11.07 2.36 15.04
C GLY A 16 10.69 1.34 13.96
N ARG A 17 9.98 0.27 14.32
CA ARG A 17 9.38 -0.65 13.34
C ARG A 17 8.18 0.01 12.70
N TRP A 18 8.01 -0.15 11.40
CA TRP A 18 6.83 0.37 10.72
C TRP A 18 5.61 -0.51 11.02
N LEU A 19 4.44 0.13 11.17
CA LEU A 19 3.13 -0.51 11.42
C LEU A 19 2.33 -0.57 10.13
N THR A 20 2.29 0.55 9.41
CA THR A 20 1.63 0.66 8.11
C THR A 20 2.49 1.48 7.17
N ALA A 21 2.38 1.17 5.88
CA ALA A 21 2.85 2.04 4.82
C ALA A 21 1.70 2.18 3.83
N GLU A 22 1.24 3.40 3.59
CA GLU A 22 0.06 3.66 2.76
C GLU A 22 0.41 4.65 1.66
N HIS A 23 -0.05 4.36 0.44
CA HIS A 23 0.04 5.26 -0.70
C HIS A 23 -1.36 5.50 -1.27
N GLN A 24 -1.81 6.75 -1.22
CA GLN A 24 -3.12 7.14 -1.74
C GLN A 24 -2.96 7.88 -3.07
N VAL A 25 -3.79 7.54 -4.05
CA VAL A 25 -3.89 8.26 -5.33
C VAL A 25 -5.35 8.49 -5.71
N VAL A 26 -5.63 9.56 -6.45
CA VAL A 26 -6.95 9.80 -7.05
C VAL A 26 -6.85 9.59 -8.54
N ARG A 27 -7.66 8.67 -9.08
CA ARG A 27 -7.67 8.33 -10.50
C ARG A 27 -9.09 8.02 -10.97
N GLY A 28 -9.50 8.61 -12.10
CA GLY A 28 -10.85 8.40 -12.65
C GLY A 28 -11.97 8.87 -11.71
N GLY A 29 -11.72 9.89 -10.89
CA GLY A 29 -12.65 10.35 -9.86
C GLY A 29 -12.80 9.39 -8.66
N ARG A 30 -12.01 8.32 -8.60
CA ARG A 30 -12.00 7.32 -7.52
C ARG A 30 -10.76 7.49 -6.64
N ARG A 31 -10.93 7.31 -5.34
CA ARG A 31 -9.81 7.24 -4.39
C ARG A 31 -9.27 5.83 -4.37
N TRP A 32 -7.96 5.67 -4.53
CA TRP A 32 -7.28 4.39 -4.38
C TRP A 32 -6.30 4.47 -3.22
N LEU A 33 -6.22 3.40 -2.44
CA LEU A 33 -5.23 3.25 -1.37
C LEU A 33 -4.56 1.89 -1.51
N VAL A 34 -3.23 1.90 -1.60
CA VAL A 34 -2.41 0.70 -1.49
C VAL A 34 -1.76 0.73 -0.12
N GLY A 35 -2.10 -0.25 0.71
CA GLY A 35 -1.62 -0.38 2.08
C GLY A 35 -0.73 -1.61 2.23
N LEU A 36 0.35 -1.45 2.97
CA LEU A 36 1.21 -2.53 3.47
C LEU A 36 1.10 -2.57 5.00
N THR A 37 1.14 -3.76 5.58
CA THR A 37 1.07 -3.95 7.04
C THR A 37 1.85 -5.21 7.43
N PRO A 38 2.84 -5.16 8.34
CA PRO A 38 3.46 -6.38 8.88
C PRO A 38 2.42 -7.13 9.72
N VAL A 39 2.21 -8.41 9.43
CA VAL A 39 1.24 -9.28 10.13
C VAL A 39 1.89 -10.48 10.81
N GLY A 40 3.21 -10.60 10.72
CA GLY A 40 3.99 -11.65 11.36
C GLY A 40 5.49 -11.41 11.24
N ARG A 41 6.29 -12.34 11.76
CA ARG A 41 7.73 -12.35 11.56
C ARG A 41 8.00 -12.61 10.08
N GLU A 42 8.34 -11.56 9.34
CA GLU A 42 8.65 -11.56 7.90
C GLU A 42 7.44 -11.66 6.94
N VAL A 43 6.21 -11.61 7.46
CA VAL A 43 5.00 -11.58 6.62
C VAL A 43 4.41 -10.18 6.60
N VAL A 44 4.22 -9.66 5.40
CA VAL A 44 3.51 -8.41 5.13
C VAL A 44 2.22 -8.75 4.39
N ALA A 45 1.14 -8.09 4.79
CA ALA A 45 -0.11 -8.04 4.03
C ALA A 45 -0.11 -6.80 3.14
N MET A 46 -0.57 -6.96 1.90
CA MET A 46 -0.94 -5.86 1.02
C MET A 46 -2.46 -5.83 0.90
N VAL A 47 -3.05 -4.64 0.96
CA VAL A 47 -4.47 -4.40 0.69
C VAL A 47 -4.62 -3.27 -0.33
N VAL A 48 -5.59 -3.41 -1.22
CA VAL A 48 -5.94 -2.38 -2.20
C VAL A 48 -7.39 -1.99 -2.01
N TRP A 49 -7.61 -0.71 -1.74
CA TRP A 49 -8.94 -0.14 -1.61
C TRP A 49 -9.24 0.76 -2.78
N ARG A 50 -10.50 0.72 -3.23
CA ARG A 50 -11.10 1.69 -4.15
C ARG A 50 -12.32 2.31 -3.48
N ASP A 51 -12.23 3.60 -3.20
CA ASP A 51 -13.10 4.36 -2.31
C ASP A 51 -13.19 3.71 -0.93
N ASP A 52 -14.25 2.95 -0.66
CA ASP A 52 -14.49 2.24 0.60
C ASP A 52 -14.58 0.71 0.39
N ALA A 53 -14.27 0.22 -0.82
CA ALA A 53 -14.29 -1.20 -1.16
C ALA A 53 -12.86 -1.78 -1.18
N LEU A 54 -12.64 -2.88 -0.46
CA LEU A 54 -11.44 -3.70 -0.60
C LEU A 54 -11.55 -4.48 -1.92
N VAL A 55 -10.67 -4.19 -2.88
CA VAL A 55 -10.72 -4.77 -4.22
C VAL A 55 -9.64 -5.82 -4.48
N ASP A 56 -8.56 -5.81 -3.70
CA ASP A 56 -7.51 -6.82 -3.78
C ASP A 56 -6.78 -6.95 -2.44
N HIS A 57 -6.21 -8.12 -2.18
CA HIS A 57 -5.34 -8.38 -1.04
C HIS A 57 -4.34 -9.49 -1.32
N ALA A 58 -3.14 -9.38 -0.74
CA ALA A 58 -2.12 -10.41 -0.82
C ALA A 58 -1.35 -10.51 0.49
N ARG A 59 -0.66 -11.64 0.69
CA ARG A 59 0.31 -11.81 1.78
C ARG A 59 1.56 -12.45 1.21
N GLY A 60 2.72 -12.03 1.73
CA GLY A 60 4.00 -12.59 1.35
C GLY A 60 5.12 -11.96 2.17
N THR A 61 6.35 -12.16 1.72
CA THR A 61 7.50 -11.46 2.32
C THR A 61 7.41 -9.96 2.09
N GLU A 62 8.12 -9.18 2.92
CA GLU A 62 8.21 -7.73 2.74
C GLU A 62 8.66 -7.35 1.31
N ARG A 63 9.65 -8.07 0.77
CA ARG A 63 10.17 -7.84 -0.58
C ARG A 63 9.11 -8.10 -1.65
N GLU A 64 8.40 -9.23 -1.57
CA GLU A 64 7.36 -9.57 -2.54
C GLU A 64 6.22 -8.56 -2.52
N MET A 65 5.78 -8.15 -1.32
CA MET A 65 4.69 -7.20 -1.16
C MET A 65 5.08 -5.79 -1.57
N ALA A 66 6.32 -5.36 -1.33
CA ALA A 66 6.82 -4.08 -1.83
C ALA A 66 6.84 -4.03 -3.37
N VAL A 67 7.29 -5.11 -4.02
CA VAL A 67 7.27 -5.22 -5.49
C VAL A 67 5.85 -5.24 -6.02
N LEU A 68 4.96 -5.99 -5.39
CA LEU A 68 3.56 -6.07 -5.78
C LEU A 68 2.88 -4.70 -5.65
N ALA A 69 3.04 -4.02 -4.51
CA ALA A 69 2.48 -2.70 -4.28
C ALA A 69 2.96 -1.66 -5.30
N HIS A 70 4.24 -1.69 -5.66
CA HIS A 70 4.78 -0.82 -6.71
C HIS A 70 4.11 -1.08 -8.07
N ARG A 71 3.97 -2.34 -8.47
CA ARG A 71 3.28 -2.72 -9.72
C ARG A 71 1.81 -2.35 -9.71
N THR A 72 1.12 -2.55 -8.58
CA THR A 72 -0.28 -2.17 -8.40
C THR A 72 -0.45 -0.66 -8.56
N LEU A 73 0.42 0.15 -7.95
CA LEU A 73 0.38 1.61 -8.09
C LEU A 73 0.59 2.05 -9.54
N ILE A 74 1.55 1.45 -10.26
CA ILE A 74 1.74 1.70 -11.70
C ILE A 74 0.46 1.37 -12.45
N GLY A 75 -0.12 0.18 -12.23
CA GLY A 75 -1.37 -0.23 -12.87
C GLY A 75 -2.50 0.76 -12.63
N ILE A 76 -2.70 1.21 -11.38
CA ILE A 76 -3.73 2.20 -11.03
C ILE A 76 -3.49 3.54 -11.74
N VAL A 77 -2.25 4.03 -11.78
CA VAL A 77 -1.93 5.35 -12.35
C VAL A 77 -1.99 5.33 -13.88
N GLU A 78 -1.53 4.24 -14.49
CA GLU A 78 -1.51 4.06 -15.94
C GLU A 78 -2.88 3.71 -16.51
N ASP A 79 -3.80 3.18 -15.68
CA ASP A 79 -5.15 2.86 -16.14
C ASP A 79 -5.83 4.10 -16.72
N ARG A 80 -5.99 4.11 -18.05
CA ARG A 80 -6.63 5.16 -18.82
C ARG A 80 -8.07 4.73 -19.05
N ALA A 81 -8.93 5.09 -18.11
CA ALA A 81 -10.38 5.00 -18.22
C ALA A 81 -10.96 3.57 -18.28
N GLY A 82 -11.67 3.23 -17.21
CA GLY A 82 -12.88 2.41 -17.29
C GLY A 82 -14.07 3.31 -17.00
#